data_AF-A0A1V4ZK54-F1
#
_entry.id   AF-A0A1V4ZK54-F1
#
_cell.length_a   1.000
_cell.length_b   1.000
_cell.length_c   1.000
_cell.angle_alpha   90.00
_cell.angle_beta   90.00
_cell.angle_gamma   90.00
#
_symmetry.space_group_name_H-M   'P 1'
#
loop_
_entity.id
_entity.type
_entity.pdbx_description
1 polymer ?
#
loop_
_entity_poly.entity_id
_entity_poly.type
_entity_poly.pdbx_seq_one_letter_code
_entity_poly.pdbx_strand_id
1 'polypeptide(L)'
;MGRSEFFNRSLKRSVKRICLKKDKEAVASVVGTIMALLIFLTFMSIFVTTYIPIWMKDNERGHMNQVQNQFGDLKGKVDNLIAYTSTIQMYQSIVAGGIVSTQSTKMYQTFDLGSEGVPIFASQTGGLLTFTPKNHTESGMQIMFREKGVTTPTSFPADPNDVIGGKLVFYGPNRYYVEQWISYENGGIIVKQPDGETFRAAPTITLDWNKGAFMNVTVTEIDMIGEAESVYSLGTVGVNVNIEAVDLPTNYFVAKGLVDNQYHLFMNMTTEYGAAYYTYFNSTCAAEGLVQQSHIILDKGNESITYGAASTGDPMVTIIKHRVAENQYIVTVHLYMAYKITYNLATLSVEVVQ
;
A
#
# COMPACT_ATOMS: atom_id res chain seq x y z
N MET A 1 5.06 -108.11 57.14
CA MET A 1 4.59 -108.85 55.95
C MET A 1 3.62 -107.93 55.21
N GLY A 2 4.00 -107.42 54.04
CA GLY A 2 3.21 -106.43 53.29
C GLY A 2 4.08 -105.61 52.35
N ARG A 3 4.11 -106.03 51.07
CA ARG A 3 5.00 -105.64 49.97
C ARG A 3 4.43 -104.42 49.24
N SER A 4 5.26 -103.47 48.80
CA SER A 4 4.92 -102.60 47.67
C SER A 4 6.17 -102.17 46.90
N GLU A 5 6.23 -102.64 45.66
CA GLU A 5 7.24 -102.35 44.66
C GLU A 5 7.20 -100.87 44.24
N PHE A 6 8.36 -100.22 44.17
CA PHE A 6 8.50 -98.94 43.48
C PHE A 6 8.99 -99.17 42.05
N PHE A 7 8.11 -98.81 41.12
CA PHE A 7 8.21 -98.95 39.68
C PHE A 7 9.24 -97.99 39.08
N ASN A 8 10.06 -98.53 38.19
CA ASN A 8 11.06 -97.83 37.39
C ASN A 8 10.39 -96.85 36.41
N ARG A 9 10.68 -95.55 36.53
CA ARG A 9 10.07 -94.49 35.70
C ARG A 9 10.93 -94.21 34.47
N SER A 10 10.60 -94.85 33.35
CA SER A 10 11.18 -94.56 32.04
C SER A 10 10.69 -93.18 31.53
N LEU A 11 11.63 -92.25 31.34
CA LEU A 11 11.42 -90.94 30.72
C LEU A 11 11.22 -91.09 29.20
N LYS A 12 9.97 -91.07 28.73
CA LYS A 12 9.68 -90.80 27.31
C LYS A 12 9.76 -89.29 27.04
N ARG A 13 10.90 -88.81 26.53
CA ARG A 13 11.01 -87.48 25.90
C ARG A 13 10.25 -87.49 24.57
N SER A 14 9.08 -86.85 24.55
CA SER A 14 8.38 -86.50 23.32
C SER A 14 9.05 -85.29 22.67
N VAL A 15 9.85 -85.51 21.63
CA VAL A 15 10.39 -84.43 20.79
C VAL A 15 9.25 -83.87 19.93
N LYS A 16 8.68 -82.73 20.35
CA LYS A 16 7.78 -81.93 19.51
C LYS A 16 8.58 -81.38 18.33
N ARG A 17 8.37 -81.92 17.13
CA ARG A 17 8.86 -81.29 15.89
C ARG A 17 8.05 -80.02 15.65
N ILE A 18 8.68 -78.85 15.84
CA ILE A 18 8.15 -77.58 15.37
C ILE A 18 8.26 -77.62 13.84
N CYS A 19 7.17 -77.98 13.16
CA CYS A 19 7.09 -77.76 11.72
C CYS A 19 6.93 -76.25 11.49
N LEU A 20 8.00 -75.61 11.00
CA LEU A 20 7.94 -74.31 10.36
C LEU A 20 6.99 -74.42 9.15
N LYS A 21 5.71 -74.10 9.36
CA LYS A 21 4.79 -73.83 8.25
C LYS A 21 5.38 -72.63 7.49
N LYS A 22 5.52 -72.75 6.17
CA LYS A 22 5.85 -71.61 5.32
C LYS A 22 4.67 -70.64 5.40
N ASP A 23 4.84 -69.53 6.12
CA ASP A 23 3.82 -68.51 6.41
C ASP A 23 3.47 -67.67 5.17
N LYS A 24 2.92 -68.30 4.13
CA LYS A 24 2.39 -67.59 2.95
C LYS A 24 1.24 -66.63 3.33
N GLU A 25 0.49 -66.97 4.39
CA GLU A 25 -0.57 -66.11 4.94
C GLU A 25 0.00 -64.87 5.65
N ALA A 26 1.09 -65.00 6.41
CA ALA A 26 1.71 -63.84 7.06
C ALA A 26 2.31 -62.88 6.03
N VAL A 27 2.91 -63.41 4.95
CA VAL A 27 3.42 -62.60 3.83
C VAL A 27 2.28 -61.85 3.14
N ALA A 28 1.12 -62.48 2.92
CA ALA A 28 -0.03 -61.83 2.28
C ALA A 28 -0.59 -60.67 3.13
N SER A 29 -0.66 -60.83 4.45
CA SER A 29 -1.10 -59.77 5.37
C SER A 29 -0.14 -58.57 5.36
N VAL A 30 1.17 -58.83 5.43
CA VAL A 30 2.20 -57.78 5.37
C VAL A 30 2.17 -57.04 4.03
N VAL A 31 2.01 -57.76 2.92
CA VAL A 31 1.89 -57.12 1.60
C VAL A 31 0.61 -56.29 1.50
N GLY A 32 -0.50 -56.78 2.06
CA GLY A 32 -1.76 -56.04 2.11
C GLY A 32 -1.67 -54.74 2.92
N THR A 33 -1.02 -54.77 4.08
CA THR A 33 -0.83 -53.56 4.91
C THR A 33 0.10 -52.55 4.24
N ILE A 34 1.18 -53.01 3.61
CA ILE A 34 2.08 -52.13 2.84
C ILE A 34 1.33 -51.49 1.67
N MET A 35 0.53 -52.24 0.94
CA MET A 35 -0.28 -51.72 -0.17
C MET A 35 -1.29 -50.67 0.30
N ALA A 36 -2.02 -50.95 1.39
CA ALA A 36 -2.97 -50.00 1.96
C ALA A 36 -2.27 -48.70 2.41
N LEU A 37 -1.10 -48.81 3.03
CA LEU A 37 -0.32 -47.66 3.48
C LEU A 37 0.23 -46.84 2.31
N LEU A 38 0.69 -47.48 1.23
CA LEU A 38 1.13 -46.79 0.02
C LEU A 38 0.00 -46.03 -0.67
N ILE A 39 -1.20 -46.63 -0.74
CA ILE A 39 -2.39 -45.96 -1.28
C ILE A 39 -2.75 -44.75 -0.42
N PHE A 40 -2.75 -44.90 0.90
CA PHE A 40 -3.00 -43.78 1.82
C PHE A 40 -1.97 -42.66 1.65
N LEU A 41 -0.67 -43.00 1.56
CA LEU A 41 0.40 -42.03 1.36
C LEU A 41 0.29 -41.32 0.01
N THR A 42 -0.12 -42.01 -1.05
CA THR A 42 -0.33 -41.37 -2.36
C THR A 42 -1.49 -40.38 -2.32
N PHE A 43 -2.61 -40.74 -1.69
CA PHE A 43 -3.72 -39.79 -1.48
C PHE A 43 -3.29 -38.59 -0.63
N MET A 44 -2.56 -38.82 0.47
CA MET A 44 -2.04 -37.73 1.30
C MET A 44 -1.06 -36.84 0.52
N SER A 45 -0.21 -37.43 -0.31
CA SER A 45 0.74 -36.69 -1.15
C SER A 45 0.02 -35.80 -2.17
N ILE A 46 -1.03 -36.31 -2.83
CA ILE A 46 -1.87 -35.49 -3.72
C ILE A 46 -2.51 -34.36 -2.92
N PHE A 47 -3.08 -34.66 -1.75
CA PHE A 47 -3.70 -33.63 -0.91
C PHE A 47 -2.75 -32.47 -0.56
N VAL A 48 -1.54 -32.79 -0.12
CA VAL A 48 -0.52 -31.79 0.27
C VAL A 48 0.03 -31.02 -0.92
N THR A 49 0.16 -31.65 -2.08
CA THR A 49 0.78 -31.02 -3.26
C THR A 49 -0.19 -30.23 -4.13
N THR A 50 -1.49 -30.60 -4.16
CA THR A 50 -2.47 -29.92 -5.02
C THR A 50 -3.49 -29.08 -4.26
N TYR A 51 -4.07 -29.59 -3.17
CA TYR A 51 -5.19 -28.91 -2.51
C TYR A 51 -4.72 -27.80 -1.55
N ILE A 52 -3.67 -28.07 -0.78
CA ILE A 52 -3.16 -27.12 0.21
C ILE A 52 -2.67 -25.81 -0.42
N PRO A 53 -1.89 -25.82 -1.53
CA PRO A 53 -1.51 -24.57 -2.19
C PRO A 53 -2.70 -23.76 -2.71
N ILE A 54 -3.74 -24.41 -3.22
CA ILE A 54 -4.95 -23.73 -3.71
C ILE A 54 -5.66 -23.04 -2.55
N TRP A 55 -5.84 -23.75 -1.44
CA TRP A 55 -6.48 -23.18 -0.25
C TRP A 55 -5.66 -22.02 0.32
N MET A 56 -4.34 -22.19 0.46
CA MET A 56 -3.46 -21.12 0.93
C MET A 56 -3.50 -19.90 0.01
N LYS A 57 -3.52 -20.10 -1.31
CA LYS A 57 -3.65 -19.01 -2.28
C LYS A 57 -4.95 -18.22 -2.07
N ASP A 58 -6.06 -18.91 -1.85
CA ASP A 58 -7.34 -18.25 -1.59
C ASP A 58 -7.35 -17.51 -0.25
N ASN A 59 -6.67 -18.06 0.76
CA ASN A 59 -6.54 -17.41 2.06
C ASN A 59 -5.70 -16.13 1.99
N GLU A 60 -4.50 -16.20 1.37
CA GLU A 60 -3.64 -15.03 1.17
C GLU A 60 -4.33 -13.97 0.29
N ARG A 61 -5.06 -14.38 -0.75
CA ARG A 61 -5.89 -13.46 -1.55
C ARG A 61 -6.99 -12.81 -0.73
N GLY A 62 -7.68 -13.58 0.12
CA GLY A 62 -8.71 -13.08 1.02
C GLY A 62 -8.17 -12.05 2.00
N HIS A 63 -7.02 -12.36 2.61
CA HIS A 63 -6.31 -11.46 3.52
C HIS A 63 -5.90 -10.14 2.84
N MET A 64 -5.35 -10.19 1.62
CA MET A 64 -5.03 -8.95 0.89
C MET A 64 -6.26 -8.06 0.64
N ASN A 65 -7.41 -8.65 0.33
CA ASN A 65 -8.66 -7.87 0.18
C ASN A 65 -9.10 -7.24 1.50
N GLN A 66 -8.94 -7.95 2.61
CA GLN A 66 -9.23 -7.42 3.95
C GLN A 66 -8.32 -6.24 4.28
N VAL A 67 -7.02 -6.35 4.03
CA VAL A 67 -6.07 -5.25 4.26
C VAL A 67 -6.39 -4.05 3.37
N GLN A 68 -6.73 -4.26 2.09
CA GLN A 68 -7.18 -3.16 1.22
C GLN A 68 -8.42 -2.44 1.78
N ASN A 69 -9.39 -3.19 2.32
CA ASN A 69 -10.56 -2.60 2.96
C ASN A 69 -10.18 -1.81 4.23
N GLN A 70 -9.23 -2.31 5.04
CA GLN A 70 -8.72 -1.59 6.22
C GLN A 70 -8.03 -0.27 5.84
N PHE A 71 -7.33 -0.22 4.71
CA PHE A 71 -6.81 1.04 4.16
C PHE A 71 -7.93 1.95 3.63
N GLY A 72 -8.99 1.39 3.05
CA GLY A 72 -10.21 2.13 2.70
C GLY A 72 -10.88 2.77 3.91
N ASP A 73 -10.99 2.02 5.01
CA ASP A 73 -11.51 2.49 6.29
C ASP A 73 -10.61 3.59 6.88
N LEU A 74 -9.29 3.41 6.83
CA LEU A 74 -8.32 4.43 7.22
C LEU A 74 -8.52 5.72 6.42
N LYS A 75 -8.62 5.63 5.10
CA LYS A 75 -8.85 6.79 4.24
C LYS A 75 -10.16 7.50 4.61
N GLY A 76 -11.26 6.76 4.70
CA GLY A 76 -12.56 7.34 5.06
C GLY A 76 -12.54 8.02 6.43
N LYS A 77 -11.84 7.42 7.39
CA LYS A 77 -11.58 8.00 8.71
C LYS A 77 -10.78 9.31 8.61
N VAL A 78 -9.65 9.32 7.90
CA VAL A 78 -8.82 10.52 7.69
C VAL A 78 -9.61 11.63 6.99
N ASP A 79 -10.34 11.31 5.93
CA ASP A 79 -11.17 12.28 5.19
C ASP A 79 -12.23 12.90 6.11
N ASN A 80 -12.84 12.10 7.00
CA ASN A 80 -13.79 12.60 8.01
C ASN A 80 -13.12 13.51 9.05
N LEU A 81 -11.91 13.21 9.51
CA LEU A 81 -11.18 14.12 10.41
C LEU A 81 -10.90 15.46 9.75
N ILE A 82 -10.45 15.45 8.50
CA ILE A 82 -10.15 16.66 7.75
C ILE A 82 -11.42 17.49 7.55
N ALA A 83 -12.54 16.86 7.14
CA ALA A 83 -13.82 17.53 6.96
C ALA A 83 -14.36 18.12 8.28
N TYR A 84 -14.35 17.34 9.36
CA TYR A 84 -14.82 17.81 10.67
C TYR A 84 -13.98 18.99 11.19
N THR A 85 -12.66 18.85 11.18
CA THR A 85 -11.74 19.87 11.70
C THR A 85 -11.73 21.14 10.85
N SER A 86 -11.82 21.02 9.51
CA SER A 86 -11.92 22.19 8.62
C SER A 86 -13.20 23.01 8.86
N THR A 87 -14.36 22.36 9.07
CA THR A 87 -15.61 23.08 9.37
C THR A 87 -15.55 23.82 10.71
N ILE A 88 -14.96 23.20 11.74
CA ILE A 88 -14.79 23.83 13.05
C ILE A 88 -13.86 25.04 12.96
N GLN A 89 -12.74 24.91 12.26
CA GLN A 89 -11.79 26.01 12.09
C GLN A 89 -12.37 27.15 11.26
N MET A 90 -13.18 26.86 10.25
CA MET A 90 -13.92 27.88 9.52
C MET A 90 -14.94 28.61 10.41
N TYR A 91 -15.73 27.89 11.22
CA TYR A 91 -16.68 28.51 12.13
C TYR A 91 -15.97 29.40 13.18
N GLN A 92 -14.87 28.91 13.76
CA GLN A 92 -14.13 29.65 14.78
C GLN A 92 -13.34 30.84 14.23
N SER A 93 -12.83 30.79 12.99
CA SER A 93 -12.17 31.95 12.38
C SER A 93 -13.13 33.13 12.18
N ILE A 94 -14.41 32.84 11.91
CA ILE A 94 -15.47 33.85 11.79
C ILE A 94 -15.88 34.42 13.16
N VAL A 95 -15.88 33.60 14.21
CA VAL A 95 -16.49 33.95 15.52
C VAL A 95 -15.47 34.41 16.58
N ALA A 96 -14.24 33.90 16.56
CA ALA A 96 -13.28 34.04 17.68
C ALA A 96 -12.09 34.99 17.42
N GLY A 97 -12.03 35.68 16.28
CA GLY A 97 -11.02 36.72 16.04
C GLY A 97 -9.55 36.24 16.03
N GLY A 98 -9.29 34.95 15.79
CA GLY A 98 -7.96 34.45 15.41
C GLY A 98 -7.20 33.58 16.42
N ILE A 99 -7.78 33.15 17.55
CA ILE A 99 -7.13 32.14 18.41
C ILE A 99 -7.84 30.80 18.23
N VAL A 100 -7.18 29.85 17.58
CA VAL A 100 -7.70 28.51 17.28
C VAL A 100 -6.94 27.49 18.13
N SER A 101 -7.62 26.85 19.08
CA SER A 101 -7.12 25.61 19.69
C SER A 101 -7.79 24.44 18.94
N THR A 102 -7.04 23.75 18.09
CA THR A 102 -7.52 22.53 17.45
C THR A 102 -7.82 21.51 18.54
N GLN A 103 -9.07 21.06 18.66
CA GLN A 103 -9.35 19.88 19.46
C GLN A 103 -8.86 18.67 18.68
N SER A 104 -7.72 18.14 19.10
CA SER A 104 -7.15 16.89 18.61
C SER A 104 -8.22 15.80 18.66
N THR A 105 -8.63 15.37 17.47
CA THR A 105 -9.59 14.26 17.32
C THR A 105 -8.79 13.04 16.89
N LYS A 106 -8.81 12.03 17.75
CA LYS A 106 -8.10 10.76 17.56
C LYS A 106 -9.03 9.71 17.00
N MET A 107 -8.52 8.91 16.09
CA MET A 107 -9.16 7.67 15.66
C MET A 107 -8.17 6.53 15.72
N TYR A 108 -8.72 5.33 15.83
CA TYR A 108 -7.97 4.09 15.84
C TYR A 108 -8.37 3.25 14.62
N GLN A 109 -7.39 2.74 13.89
CA GLN A 109 -7.56 1.77 12.81
C GLN A 109 -6.77 0.51 13.13
N THR A 110 -7.35 -0.65 12.89
CA THR A 110 -6.64 -1.92 13.00
C THR A 110 -6.22 -2.43 11.63
N PHE A 111 -5.05 -3.05 11.57
CA PHE A 111 -4.52 -3.74 10.42
C PHE A 111 -4.24 -5.19 10.78
N ASP A 112 -4.79 -6.11 10.00
CA ASP A 112 -4.49 -7.52 10.18
C ASP A 112 -3.24 -7.85 9.38
N LEU A 113 -2.12 -8.12 10.05
CA LEU A 113 -0.85 -8.29 9.36
C LEU A 113 -0.62 -9.73 8.89
N GLY A 114 -1.25 -10.71 9.53
CA GLY A 114 -1.07 -12.11 9.20
C GLY A 114 -2.22 -12.67 8.39
N SER A 115 -1.90 -13.49 7.39
CA SER A 115 -2.86 -14.43 6.81
C SER A 115 -2.83 -15.76 7.55
N GLU A 116 -4.01 -16.35 7.74
CA GLU A 116 -4.13 -17.66 8.37
C GLU A 116 -3.36 -18.78 7.63
N GLY A 117 -2.97 -19.82 8.36
CA GLY A 117 -2.36 -21.02 7.78
C GLY A 117 -3.34 -22.19 7.87
N VAL A 118 -3.05 -23.28 7.17
CA VAL A 118 -3.77 -24.54 7.37
C VAL A 118 -3.04 -25.35 8.45
N PRO A 119 -3.62 -25.57 9.65
CA PRO A 119 -2.94 -26.26 10.74
C PRO A 119 -2.33 -27.59 10.29
N ILE A 120 -1.12 -27.91 10.78
CA ILE A 120 -0.35 -29.13 10.47
C ILE A 120 0.23 -29.17 9.04
N PHE A 121 -0.25 -28.34 8.12
CA PHE A 121 0.12 -28.44 6.70
C PHE A 121 0.79 -27.20 6.12
N ALA A 122 0.46 -26.00 6.61
CA ALA A 122 1.07 -24.75 6.19
C ALA A 122 1.07 -23.74 7.35
N SER A 123 2.21 -23.07 7.55
CA SER A 123 2.31 -21.97 8.52
C SER A 123 1.51 -20.76 8.04
N GLN A 124 1.17 -19.85 8.95
CA GLN A 124 0.68 -18.50 8.63
C GLN A 124 1.74 -17.70 7.85
N THR A 125 1.30 -16.73 7.04
CA THR A 125 2.18 -15.77 6.36
C THR A 125 2.02 -14.41 7.05
N GLY A 126 3.08 -13.91 7.69
CA GLY A 126 3.08 -12.61 8.37
C GLY A 126 3.36 -11.46 7.43
N GLY A 127 2.92 -10.27 7.83
CA GLY A 127 3.04 -9.04 7.08
C GLY A 127 3.80 -7.98 7.87
N LEU A 128 4.29 -6.99 7.14
CA LEU A 128 5.04 -5.86 7.67
C LEU A 128 4.23 -4.59 7.46
N LEU A 129 4.00 -3.82 8.53
CA LEU A 129 3.44 -2.48 8.46
C LEU A 129 4.55 -1.46 8.77
N THR A 130 4.78 -0.53 7.85
CA THR A 130 5.81 0.49 7.95
C THR A 130 5.18 1.86 7.85
N PHE A 131 5.43 2.70 8.86
CA PHE A 131 5.11 4.11 8.85
C PHE A 131 6.37 4.93 8.55
N THR A 132 6.26 5.80 7.54
CA THR A 132 7.31 6.74 7.17
C THR A 132 6.75 8.16 7.34
N PRO A 133 7.26 8.95 8.28
CA PRO A 133 6.81 10.32 8.49
C PRO A 133 7.30 11.24 7.36
N LYS A 134 6.88 12.51 7.42
CA LYS A 134 7.37 13.58 6.56
C LYS A 134 8.89 13.78 6.64
N ASN A 135 9.45 14.57 5.73
CA ASN A 135 10.89 14.80 5.59
C ASN A 135 11.70 13.54 5.28
N HIS A 136 11.04 12.48 4.82
CA HIS A 136 11.68 11.31 4.25
C HIS A 136 11.73 11.43 2.72
N THR A 137 12.80 10.95 2.09
CA THR A 137 12.97 11.07 0.63
C THR A 137 11.99 10.21 -0.17
N GLU A 138 11.25 9.34 0.49
CA GLU A 138 10.42 8.30 -0.15
C GLU A 138 8.96 8.73 -0.37
N SER A 139 8.51 9.81 0.27
CA SER A 139 7.18 10.37 0.10
C SER A 139 7.22 11.87 0.36
N GLY A 140 6.72 12.64 -0.59
CA GLY A 140 6.53 14.06 -0.41
C GLY A 140 5.81 14.71 -1.58
N MET A 141 5.13 15.82 -1.30
CA MET A 141 4.54 16.67 -2.31
C MET A 141 4.98 18.12 -2.10
N GLN A 142 5.08 18.83 -3.20
CA GLN A 142 5.35 20.24 -3.20
C GLN A 142 4.64 20.85 -4.39
N ILE A 143 3.86 21.89 -4.13
CA ILE A 143 3.23 22.68 -5.17
C ILE A 143 3.97 23.99 -5.21
N MET A 144 4.39 24.43 -6.38
CA MET A 144 4.81 25.80 -6.52
C MET A 144 4.28 26.41 -7.80
N PHE A 145 4.19 27.73 -7.78
CA PHE A 145 3.50 28.46 -8.81
C PHE A 145 4.18 29.80 -8.98
N ARG A 146 4.17 30.26 -10.23
CA ARG A 146 4.80 31.52 -10.60
C ARG A 146 3.77 32.43 -11.24
N GLU A 147 3.64 33.62 -10.65
CA GLU A 147 2.89 34.73 -11.23
C GLU A 147 3.74 35.52 -12.23
N LYS A 148 3.06 36.24 -13.13
CA LYS A 148 3.69 37.10 -14.13
C LYS A 148 4.55 38.18 -13.48
N GLY A 149 5.83 38.25 -13.87
CA GLY A 149 6.76 39.29 -13.42
C GLY A 149 7.38 39.02 -12.04
N VAL A 150 7.06 37.89 -11.39
CA VAL A 150 7.65 37.48 -10.12
C VAL A 150 8.80 36.50 -10.39
N THR A 151 10.00 36.82 -9.90
CA THR A 151 11.20 35.99 -10.09
C THR A 151 11.21 34.78 -9.15
N THR A 152 10.69 34.94 -7.94
CA THR A 152 10.64 33.90 -6.91
C THR A 152 9.28 33.19 -6.97
N PRO A 153 9.23 31.88 -7.26
CA PRO A 153 7.97 31.14 -7.20
C PRO A 153 7.45 31.11 -5.76
N THR A 154 6.14 31.12 -5.59
CA THR A 154 5.49 30.85 -4.31
C THR A 154 5.30 29.33 -4.20
N SER A 155 5.61 28.75 -3.04
CA SER A 155 5.49 27.31 -2.79
C SER A 155 4.50 27.00 -1.67
N PHE A 156 3.90 25.81 -1.76
CA PHE A 156 3.24 25.09 -0.68
C PHE A 156 3.99 23.77 -0.48
N PRO A 157 4.48 23.51 0.73
CA PRO A 157 4.61 24.45 1.86
C PRO A 157 5.46 25.70 1.54
N ALA A 158 5.28 26.74 2.36
CA ALA A 158 5.92 28.05 2.16
C ALA A 158 7.47 27.98 2.25
N ASP A 159 8.01 27.04 3.02
CA ASP A 159 9.43 26.72 2.99
C ASP A 159 9.67 25.63 1.92
N PRO A 160 10.43 25.92 0.86
CA PRO A 160 10.71 24.93 -0.18
C PRO A 160 11.57 23.76 0.28
N ASN A 161 12.16 23.83 1.49
CA ASN A 161 12.90 22.74 2.11
C ASN A 161 12.04 21.85 3.02
N ASP A 162 10.81 22.27 3.34
CA ASP A 162 9.88 21.43 4.10
C ASP A 162 9.26 20.43 3.12
N VAL A 163 9.63 19.16 3.25
CA VAL A 163 9.07 18.08 2.44
C VAL A 163 7.93 17.48 3.25
N ILE A 164 6.75 18.02 2.99
CA ILE A 164 5.49 17.53 3.55
C ILE A 164 5.10 16.23 2.86
N GLY A 165 4.50 15.32 3.63
CA GLY A 165 4.00 14.06 3.12
C GLY A 165 4.13 12.96 4.16
N GLY A 166 4.58 11.79 3.72
CA GLY A 166 4.61 10.59 4.54
C GLY A 166 3.59 9.57 4.06
N LYS A 167 3.83 8.33 4.47
CA LYS A 167 3.08 7.18 3.99
C LYS A 167 2.97 6.10 5.06
N LEU A 168 1.92 5.31 4.95
CA LEU A 168 1.75 4.06 5.69
C LEU A 168 1.70 2.92 4.68
N VAL A 169 2.62 1.96 4.80
CA VAL A 169 2.79 0.87 3.84
C VAL A 169 2.61 -0.47 4.54
N PHE A 170 1.73 -1.30 4.00
CA PHE A 170 1.67 -2.72 4.30
C PHE A 170 2.39 -3.52 3.21
N TYR A 171 3.24 -4.44 3.62
CA TYR A 171 3.87 -5.43 2.76
C TYR A 171 3.40 -6.85 3.15
N GLY A 172 2.75 -7.52 2.21
CA GLY A 172 2.31 -8.92 2.33
C GLY A 172 3.23 -9.85 1.52
N PRO A 173 4.21 -10.54 2.15
CA PRO A 173 5.10 -11.50 1.50
C PRO A 173 4.40 -12.84 1.22
N ASN A 174 3.33 -12.79 0.42
CA ASN A 174 2.52 -13.96 0.08
C ASN A 174 3.34 -15.05 -0.62
N ARG A 175 3.13 -16.32 -0.22
CA ARG A 175 3.87 -17.48 -0.74
C ARG A 175 3.14 -18.21 -1.86
N TYR A 176 1.81 -18.16 -1.83
CA TYR A 176 0.91 -18.87 -2.75
C TYR A 176 0.07 -17.90 -3.58
N TYR A 177 -0.11 -16.66 -3.10
CA TYR A 177 -0.63 -15.53 -3.82
C TYR A 177 0.50 -14.55 -4.19
N VAL A 178 0.18 -13.58 -5.05
CA VAL A 178 1.14 -12.55 -5.47
C VAL A 178 1.50 -11.65 -4.29
N GLU A 179 2.78 -11.34 -4.13
CA GLU A 179 3.25 -10.34 -3.17
C GLU A 179 2.71 -8.96 -3.53
N GLN A 180 2.28 -8.20 -2.51
CA GLN A 180 1.69 -6.89 -2.72
C GLN A 180 2.15 -5.91 -1.65
N TRP A 181 2.31 -4.66 -2.08
CA TRP A 181 2.46 -3.50 -1.21
C TRP A 181 1.19 -2.67 -1.33
N ILE A 182 0.58 -2.34 -0.19
CA ILE A 182 -0.55 -1.42 -0.13
C ILE A 182 -0.09 -0.19 0.65
N SER A 183 -0.13 0.96 0.00
CA SER A 183 0.32 2.21 0.58
C SER A 183 -0.83 3.20 0.67
N TYR A 184 -0.94 3.87 1.81
CA TYR A 184 -1.67 5.12 1.93
C TYR A 184 -0.68 6.28 1.86
N GLU A 185 -0.77 7.06 0.79
CA GLU A 185 0.11 8.20 0.54
C GLU A 185 -0.72 9.36 -0.01
N ASN A 186 -0.59 10.52 0.62
CA ASN A 186 -1.23 11.77 0.23
C ASN A 186 -2.73 11.67 -0.16
N GLY A 187 -3.49 10.94 0.66
CA GLY A 187 -4.93 10.74 0.47
C GLY A 187 -5.31 9.67 -0.55
N GLY A 188 -4.34 9.11 -1.28
CA GLY A 188 -4.52 8.00 -2.20
C GLY A 188 -4.19 6.65 -1.56
N ILE A 189 -4.80 5.59 -2.09
CA ILE A 189 -4.44 4.20 -1.76
C ILE A 189 -3.82 3.59 -3.01
N ILE A 190 -2.57 3.15 -2.90
CA ILE A 190 -1.78 2.60 -4.00
C ILE A 190 -1.58 1.13 -3.74
N VAL A 191 -1.80 0.31 -4.77
CA VAL A 191 -1.43 -1.10 -4.77
C VAL A 191 -0.27 -1.26 -5.73
N LYS A 192 0.84 -1.81 -5.22
CA LYS A 192 2.02 -2.18 -6.00
C LYS A 192 2.23 -3.68 -5.92
N GLN A 193 2.62 -4.24 -7.04
CA GLN A 193 2.89 -5.63 -7.28
C GLN A 193 4.15 -5.73 -8.15
N PRO A 194 4.76 -6.91 -8.31
CA PRO A 194 5.94 -7.05 -9.17
C PRO A 194 5.72 -6.66 -10.63
N ASP A 195 4.47 -6.77 -11.11
CA ASP A 195 4.07 -6.48 -12.50
C ASP A 195 3.63 -5.03 -12.73
N GLY A 196 3.37 -4.25 -11.67
CA GLY A 196 2.98 -2.87 -11.80
C GLY A 196 2.39 -2.26 -10.54
N GLU A 197 1.95 -1.02 -10.67
CA GLU A 197 1.38 -0.24 -9.58
C GLU A 197 0.23 0.62 -10.08
N THR A 198 -0.78 0.82 -9.22
CA THR A 198 -1.98 1.56 -9.58
C THR A 198 -2.66 2.14 -8.35
N PHE A 199 -3.45 3.20 -8.54
CA PHE A 199 -4.33 3.70 -7.49
C PHE A 199 -5.55 2.81 -7.36
N ARG A 200 -5.78 2.32 -6.15
CA ARG A 200 -7.06 1.72 -5.75
C ARG A 200 -8.06 2.81 -5.32
N ALA A 201 -7.57 3.87 -4.71
CA ALA A 201 -8.31 5.10 -4.45
C ALA A 201 -7.43 6.29 -4.86
N ALA A 202 -7.99 7.20 -5.65
CA ALA A 202 -7.26 8.38 -6.12
C ALA A 202 -6.87 9.31 -4.95
N PRO A 203 -5.74 10.03 -5.05
CA PRO A 203 -5.40 11.08 -4.11
C PRO A 203 -6.40 12.24 -4.23
N THR A 204 -6.43 13.11 -3.21
CA THR A 204 -7.35 14.27 -3.17
C THR A 204 -6.77 15.43 -3.98
N ILE A 205 -6.59 15.19 -5.27
CA ILE A 205 -6.13 16.15 -6.27
C ILE A 205 -7.23 16.22 -7.34
N THR A 206 -7.63 17.41 -7.73
CA THR A 206 -8.62 17.59 -8.79
C THR A 206 -8.18 18.71 -9.72
N LEU A 207 -8.36 18.46 -11.00
CA LEU A 207 -8.19 19.41 -12.08
C LEU A 207 -9.56 19.54 -12.74
N ASP A 208 -10.08 20.76 -12.81
CA ASP A 208 -11.35 21.06 -13.47
C ASP A 208 -11.15 22.27 -14.38
N TRP A 209 -11.13 22.02 -15.69
CA TRP A 209 -10.90 23.07 -16.65
C TRP A 209 -12.19 23.81 -16.98
N ASN A 210 -12.31 25.03 -16.44
CA ASN A 210 -13.32 25.98 -16.87
C ASN A 210 -12.95 26.54 -18.25
N LYS A 211 -13.45 25.87 -19.30
CA LYS A 211 -13.15 26.13 -20.72
C LYS A 211 -13.31 27.61 -21.06
N GLY A 212 -12.18 28.25 -21.37
CA GLY A 212 -12.11 29.67 -21.75
C GLY A 212 -11.72 30.64 -20.63
N ALA A 213 -11.57 30.18 -19.38
CA ALA A 213 -11.22 31.02 -18.23
C ALA A 213 -9.91 30.58 -17.56
N PHE A 214 -9.96 29.56 -16.71
CA PHE A 214 -8.84 29.08 -15.90
C PHE A 214 -9.05 27.63 -15.47
N MET A 215 -7.97 26.95 -15.09
CA MET A 215 -8.00 25.64 -14.46
C MET A 215 -8.29 25.78 -12.96
N ASN A 216 -9.33 25.14 -12.45
CA ASN A 216 -9.50 24.93 -11.02
C ASN A 216 -8.60 23.76 -10.61
N VAL A 217 -7.67 24.02 -9.70
CA VAL A 217 -6.80 23.00 -9.12
C VAL A 217 -7.09 22.94 -7.64
N THR A 218 -7.64 21.84 -7.16
CA THR A 218 -7.79 21.61 -5.72
C THR A 218 -6.84 20.52 -5.31
N VAL A 219 -6.00 20.81 -4.31
CA VAL A 219 -5.10 19.83 -3.71
C VAL A 219 -5.31 19.85 -2.21
N THR A 220 -5.56 18.67 -1.66
CA THR A 220 -5.48 18.45 -0.22
C THR A 220 -4.27 17.59 0.04
N GLU A 221 -3.26 18.22 0.63
CA GLU A 221 -2.02 17.57 1.02
C GLU A 221 -2.14 17.03 2.45
N ILE A 222 -1.67 15.79 2.64
CA ILE A 222 -1.68 15.12 3.94
C ILE A 222 -0.24 15.00 4.44
N ASP A 223 0.04 15.73 5.51
CA ASP A 223 1.31 15.67 6.24
C ASP A 223 1.20 14.66 7.38
N MET A 224 2.06 13.64 7.41
CA MET A 224 2.10 12.65 8.47
C MET A 224 3.34 12.87 9.34
N ILE A 225 3.13 13.18 10.62
CA ILE A 225 4.17 13.33 11.62
C ILE A 225 4.13 12.16 12.60
N GLY A 226 5.27 11.86 13.21
CA GLY A 226 5.43 10.76 14.15
C GLY A 226 6.83 10.15 14.03
N GLU A 227 7.07 9.10 14.81
CA GLU A 227 8.32 8.36 14.72
C GLU A 227 8.23 7.31 13.63
N ALA A 228 9.29 7.16 12.82
CA ALA A 228 9.35 6.11 11.83
C ALA A 228 9.34 4.75 12.53
N GLU A 229 8.39 3.89 12.15
CA GLU A 229 8.21 2.59 12.79
C GLU A 229 7.94 1.50 11.75
N SER A 230 8.38 0.28 12.04
CA SER A 230 8.06 -0.90 11.26
C SER A 230 7.75 -2.07 12.16
N VAL A 231 6.56 -2.65 11.99
CA VAL A 231 6.04 -3.74 12.82
C VAL A 231 5.76 -4.94 11.94
N TYR A 232 6.44 -6.05 12.24
CA TYR A 232 6.16 -7.34 11.65
C TYR A 232 5.30 -8.16 12.62
N SER A 233 4.17 -8.68 12.14
CA SER A 233 3.29 -9.50 12.99
C SER A 233 2.57 -10.59 12.19
N LEU A 234 2.11 -11.61 12.91
CA LEU A 234 1.17 -12.62 12.45
C LEU A 234 -0.28 -12.31 12.87
N GLY A 235 -0.48 -11.25 13.67
CA GLY A 235 -1.78 -10.84 14.17
C GLY A 235 -2.13 -9.42 13.77
N THR A 236 -3.02 -8.82 14.55
CA THR A 236 -3.50 -7.45 14.31
C THR A 236 -2.61 -6.42 14.98
N VAL A 237 -2.40 -5.29 14.32
CA VAL A 237 -1.71 -4.10 14.84
C VAL A 237 -2.65 -2.91 14.78
N GLY A 238 -2.57 -2.03 15.77
CA GLY A 238 -3.31 -0.78 15.82
C GLY A 238 -2.53 0.38 15.22
N VAL A 239 -3.24 1.35 14.66
CA VAL A 239 -2.69 2.63 14.24
C VAL A 239 -3.59 3.73 14.80
N ASN A 240 -3.02 4.55 15.68
CA ASN A 240 -3.63 5.78 16.13
C ASN A 240 -3.37 6.85 15.07
N VAL A 241 -4.42 7.54 14.66
CA VAL A 241 -4.35 8.71 13.78
C VAL A 241 -5.02 9.87 14.46
N ASN A 242 -4.27 10.94 14.67
CA ASN A 242 -4.72 12.15 15.32
C ASN A 242 -4.57 13.34 14.37
N ILE A 243 -5.59 14.19 14.27
CA ILE A 243 -5.45 15.44 13.54
C ILE A 243 -4.90 16.53 14.46
N GLU A 244 -3.75 17.09 14.09
CA GLU A 244 -3.08 18.15 14.86
C GLU A 244 -3.49 19.53 14.35
N ALA A 245 -3.53 19.68 13.02
CA ALA A 245 -3.90 20.92 12.36
C ALA A 245 -4.54 20.64 11.00
N VAL A 246 -5.44 21.53 10.58
CA VAL A 246 -5.83 21.64 9.17
C VAL A 246 -5.74 23.10 8.82
N ASP A 247 -4.89 23.48 7.88
CA ASP A 247 -4.82 24.87 7.48
C ASP A 247 -6.09 25.26 6.73
N LEU A 248 -6.51 26.52 6.92
CA LEU A 248 -7.62 27.06 6.16
C LEU A 248 -7.28 27.00 4.65
N PRO A 249 -8.28 26.69 3.79
CA PRO A 249 -8.06 26.61 2.35
C PRO A 249 -7.40 27.89 1.83
N THR A 250 -6.15 27.78 1.40
CA THR A 250 -5.45 28.93 0.85
C THR A 250 -5.75 28.99 -0.65
N ASN A 251 -6.41 30.07 -1.05
CA ASN A 251 -6.85 30.26 -2.42
C ASN A 251 -5.92 31.24 -3.13
N TYR A 252 -5.28 30.77 -4.20
CA TYR A 252 -4.48 31.61 -5.08
C TYR A 252 -5.12 31.64 -6.46
N PHE A 253 -5.29 32.85 -7.00
CA PHE A 253 -5.84 33.03 -8.33
C PHE A 253 -4.83 33.74 -9.20
N VAL A 254 -4.41 33.06 -10.27
CA VAL A 254 -3.49 33.62 -11.25
C VAL A 254 -4.24 33.77 -12.57
N ALA A 255 -4.71 34.99 -12.80
CA ALA A 255 -5.56 35.34 -13.94
C ALA A 255 -4.78 35.49 -15.25
N LYS A 256 -5.46 35.18 -16.37
CA LYS A 256 -4.93 35.42 -17.72
C LYS A 256 -4.73 36.91 -17.97
N GLY A 257 -3.49 37.29 -18.24
CA GLY A 257 -3.05 38.55 -18.83
C GLY A 257 -2.57 38.29 -20.26
N LEU A 258 -2.59 39.34 -21.09
CA LEU A 258 -2.52 39.34 -22.56
C LEU A 258 -1.30 38.68 -23.26
N VAL A 259 -0.45 37.91 -22.56
CA VAL A 259 0.73 37.27 -23.16
C VAL A 259 0.80 35.81 -22.73
N ASP A 260 0.66 34.91 -23.71
CA ASP A 260 0.80 33.47 -23.54
C ASP A 260 2.23 33.15 -23.04
N ASN A 261 2.36 32.10 -22.21
CA ASN A 261 3.62 31.57 -21.66
C ASN A 261 4.18 32.17 -20.35
N GLN A 262 3.36 32.88 -19.55
CA GLN A 262 3.78 33.48 -18.26
C GLN A 262 3.08 32.94 -17.01
N TYR A 263 2.27 31.88 -17.17
CA TYR A 263 1.55 31.21 -16.09
C TYR A 263 2.07 29.80 -15.97
N HIS A 264 2.71 29.47 -14.85
CA HIS A 264 3.31 28.17 -14.63
C HIS A 264 2.96 27.67 -13.24
N LEU A 265 2.06 26.68 -13.17
CA LEU A 265 1.87 25.86 -12.00
C LEU A 265 2.72 24.61 -12.16
N PHE A 266 3.46 24.28 -11.12
CA PHE A 266 4.25 23.07 -11.07
C PHE A 266 4.01 22.30 -9.78
N MET A 267 3.71 21.02 -9.93
CA MET A 267 3.56 20.10 -8.80
C MET A 267 4.70 19.09 -8.89
N ASN A 268 5.45 18.95 -7.81
CA ASN A 268 6.55 18.03 -7.66
C ASN A 268 6.18 17.00 -6.59
N MET A 269 6.24 15.72 -6.91
CA MET A 269 5.96 14.66 -5.95
C MET A 269 7.12 13.68 -5.94
N THR A 270 7.70 13.47 -4.77
CA THR A 270 8.65 12.41 -4.48
C THR A 270 7.89 11.19 -3.98
N THR A 271 8.04 10.05 -4.63
CA THR A 271 7.28 8.83 -4.28
C THR A 271 8.00 7.58 -4.79
N GLU A 272 7.75 6.44 -4.17
CA GLU A 272 8.17 5.15 -4.72
C GLU A 272 7.23 4.62 -5.82
N TYR A 273 6.07 5.26 -6.00
CA TYR A 273 4.98 4.84 -6.88
C TYR A 273 4.83 5.74 -8.12
N GLY A 274 5.95 6.06 -8.77
CA GLY A 274 5.99 7.03 -9.86
C GLY A 274 5.14 6.66 -11.08
N ALA A 275 4.96 5.38 -11.40
CA ALA A 275 4.09 4.93 -12.49
C ALA A 275 2.60 5.08 -12.16
N ALA A 276 2.21 4.87 -10.89
CA ALA A 276 0.83 5.07 -10.45
C ALA A 276 0.44 6.56 -10.58
N TYR A 277 1.27 7.45 -10.03
CA TYR A 277 1.08 8.91 -10.15
C TYR A 277 1.13 9.38 -11.60
N TYR A 278 2.09 8.91 -12.39
CA TYR A 278 2.16 9.27 -13.81
C TYR A 278 0.87 8.90 -14.55
N THR A 279 0.37 7.68 -14.36
CA THR A 279 -0.87 7.20 -15.01
C THR A 279 -2.09 8.00 -14.56
N TYR A 280 -2.17 8.32 -13.26
CA TYR A 280 -3.24 9.13 -12.69
C TYR A 280 -3.27 10.56 -13.26
N PHE A 281 -2.14 11.26 -13.33
CA PHE A 281 -2.11 12.60 -13.89
C PHE A 281 -2.40 12.59 -15.39
N ASN A 282 -1.89 11.59 -16.12
CA ASN A 282 -2.15 11.46 -17.54
C ASN A 282 -3.64 11.27 -17.82
N SER A 283 -4.32 10.36 -17.09
CA SER A 283 -5.76 10.14 -17.26
C SER A 283 -6.60 11.34 -16.82
N THR A 284 -6.24 11.99 -15.71
CA THR A 284 -6.95 13.18 -15.20
C THR A 284 -6.83 14.36 -16.17
N CYS A 285 -5.62 14.64 -16.68
CA CYS A 285 -5.41 15.70 -17.65
C CYS A 285 -6.12 15.43 -18.99
N ALA A 286 -6.09 14.17 -19.45
CA ALA A 286 -6.78 13.77 -20.67
C ALA A 286 -8.30 13.88 -20.53
N ALA A 287 -8.87 13.58 -19.36
CA ALA A 287 -10.29 13.73 -19.08
C ALA A 287 -10.74 15.20 -19.16
N GLU A 288 -9.89 16.13 -18.73
CA GLU A 288 -10.11 17.57 -18.87
C GLU A 288 -9.90 18.07 -20.30
N GLY A 289 -9.38 17.24 -21.22
CA GLY A 289 -9.11 17.63 -22.61
C GLY A 289 -7.84 18.47 -22.77
N LEU A 290 -6.92 18.39 -21.81
CA LEU A 290 -5.61 19.02 -21.93
C LEU A 290 -4.75 18.28 -22.97
N VAL A 291 -4.11 19.03 -23.85
CA VAL A 291 -3.19 18.46 -24.84
C VAL A 291 -1.82 18.31 -24.19
N GLN A 292 -1.35 17.07 -24.08
CA GLN A 292 -0.03 16.78 -23.54
C GLN A 292 1.05 17.16 -24.57
N GLN A 293 1.92 18.11 -24.23
CA GLN A 293 2.97 18.58 -25.14
C GLN A 293 4.11 17.58 -25.32
N SER A 294 4.46 16.87 -24.25
CA SER A 294 5.52 15.87 -24.27
C SER A 294 5.28 14.82 -23.18
N HIS A 295 5.53 13.57 -23.55
CA HIS A 295 5.67 12.46 -22.62
C HIS A 295 7.17 12.24 -22.39
N ILE A 296 7.64 12.49 -21.17
CA ILE A 296 9.06 12.33 -20.84
C ILE A 296 9.18 11.38 -19.64
N ILE A 297 9.70 10.18 -19.90
CA ILE A 297 10.18 9.26 -18.86
C ILE A 297 11.70 9.34 -18.87
N LEU A 298 12.27 9.87 -17.79
CA LEU A 298 13.72 9.96 -17.61
C LEU A 298 14.18 8.85 -16.66
N ASP A 299 15.03 7.96 -17.15
CA ASP A 299 15.80 7.03 -16.31
C ASP A 299 17.18 7.63 -16.02
N LYS A 300 17.75 7.35 -14.83
CA LYS A 300 19.00 7.90 -14.28
C LYS A 300 19.94 8.56 -15.32
N GLY A 301 19.94 9.89 -15.39
CA GLY A 301 20.85 10.64 -16.25
C GLY A 301 20.51 12.13 -16.38
N ASN A 302 21.54 12.98 -16.52
CA ASN A 302 21.41 14.40 -16.87
C ASN A 302 20.96 14.53 -18.34
N GLU A 303 19.69 14.29 -18.63
CA GLU A 303 19.11 14.59 -19.94
C GLU A 303 18.47 15.98 -19.92
N SER A 304 18.85 16.83 -20.87
CA SER A 304 18.28 18.17 -20.98
C SER A 304 16.85 18.10 -21.54
N ILE A 305 15.94 18.76 -20.82
CA ILE A 305 14.53 18.86 -21.17
C ILE A 305 14.41 19.68 -22.47
N THR A 306 13.96 19.06 -23.55
CA THR A 306 13.56 19.78 -24.77
C THR A 306 12.06 20.05 -24.70
N TYR A 307 11.69 21.30 -24.41
CA TYR A 307 10.30 21.75 -24.49
C TYR A 307 9.87 21.79 -25.96
N GLY A 308 8.81 21.06 -26.32
CA GLY A 308 8.17 21.21 -27.62
C GLY A 308 7.58 22.62 -27.74
N ALA A 309 7.85 23.32 -28.84
CA ALA A 309 7.24 24.63 -29.10
C ALA A 309 5.74 24.45 -29.38
N ALA A 310 4.91 25.12 -28.59
CA ALA A 310 3.46 25.16 -28.72
C ALA A 310 2.99 25.79 -30.04
N SER A 311 1.93 25.25 -30.63
CA SER A 311 0.98 26.05 -31.40
C SER A 311 0.26 27.00 -30.45
N THR A 312 0.23 28.27 -30.81
CA THR A 312 -0.23 29.38 -29.96
C THR A 312 -1.72 29.22 -29.60
N GLY A 313 -2.05 29.03 -28.30
CA GLY A 313 -3.41 29.28 -27.79
C GLY A 313 -4.11 28.15 -27.00
N ASP A 314 -3.67 26.89 -27.07
CA ASP A 314 -4.31 25.78 -26.33
C ASP A 314 -3.69 25.58 -24.94
N PRO A 315 -4.47 25.13 -23.92
CA PRO A 315 -3.93 24.82 -22.60
C PRO A 315 -3.03 23.58 -22.65
N MET A 316 -1.83 23.72 -22.10
CA MET A 316 -0.77 22.73 -22.29
C MET A 316 -0.36 22.14 -20.95
N VAL A 317 -0.18 20.81 -20.93
CA VAL A 317 0.34 20.07 -19.79
C VAL A 317 1.58 19.28 -20.20
N THR A 318 2.58 19.27 -19.31
CA THR A 318 3.74 18.40 -19.42
C THR A 318 3.86 17.59 -18.14
N ILE A 319 3.92 16.27 -18.28
CA ILE A 319 4.06 15.33 -17.16
C ILE A 319 5.39 14.61 -17.35
N ILE A 320 6.25 14.71 -16.34
CA ILE A 320 7.58 14.12 -16.32
C ILE A 320 7.63 13.11 -15.19
N LYS A 321 8.08 11.90 -15.50
CA LYS A 321 8.45 10.90 -14.49
C LYS A 321 9.95 10.70 -14.55
N HIS A 322 10.65 11.03 -13.47
CA HIS A 322 12.10 10.94 -13.37
C HIS A 322 12.51 10.00 -12.24
N ARG A 323 13.32 8.99 -12.54
CA ARG A 323 13.89 8.09 -11.52
C ARG A 323 15.14 8.70 -10.90
N VAL A 324 15.09 9.02 -9.61
CA VAL A 324 16.18 9.69 -8.87
C VAL A 324 17.11 8.68 -8.20
N ALA A 325 16.54 7.64 -7.58
CA ALA A 325 17.29 6.60 -6.89
C ALA A 325 16.71 5.20 -7.19
N GLU A 326 17.25 4.20 -6.50
CA GLU A 326 16.65 2.87 -6.51
C GLU A 326 15.27 2.96 -5.83
N ASN A 327 14.21 2.62 -6.57
CA ASN A 327 12.81 2.73 -6.16
C ASN A 327 12.26 4.11 -5.82
N GLN A 328 12.99 5.20 -6.06
CA GLN A 328 12.51 6.56 -5.81
C GLN A 328 12.31 7.32 -7.12
N TYR A 329 11.12 7.91 -7.29
CA TYR A 329 10.72 8.70 -8.44
C TYR A 329 10.33 10.11 -8.03
N ILE A 330 10.62 11.05 -8.91
CA ILE A 330 10.03 12.38 -8.94
C ILE A 330 9.02 12.40 -10.09
N VAL A 331 7.77 12.71 -9.79
CA VAL A 331 6.74 12.99 -10.79
C VAL A 331 6.46 14.49 -10.77
N THR A 332 6.67 15.14 -11.90
CA THR A 332 6.48 16.59 -12.04
C THR A 332 5.40 16.89 -13.06
N VAL A 333 4.43 17.73 -12.68
CA VAL A 333 3.33 18.17 -13.54
C VAL A 333 3.48 19.66 -13.76
N HIS A 334 3.61 20.08 -15.02
CA HIS A 334 3.67 21.48 -15.43
C HIS A 334 2.38 21.85 -16.15
N LEU A 335 1.67 22.86 -15.65
CA LEU A 335 0.51 23.46 -16.32
C LEU A 335 0.85 24.86 -16.79
N TYR A 336 0.65 25.11 -18.09
CA TYR A 336 0.96 26.36 -18.77
C TYR A 336 -0.31 27.12 -19.15
N MET A 337 -1.10 27.52 -18.15
CA MET A 337 -2.36 28.24 -18.35
C MET A 337 -2.76 29.04 -17.10
N ALA A 338 -3.80 29.88 -17.20
CA ALA A 338 -4.37 30.52 -16.01
C ALA A 338 -4.98 29.47 -15.07
N TYR A 339 -4.80 29.64 -13.76
CA TYR A 339 -5.26 28.69 -12.75
C TYR A 339 -5.79 29.38 -11.49
N LYS A 340 -6.71 28.69 -10.82
CA LYS A 340 -7.14 28.96 -9.46
C LYS A 340 -6.75 27.75 -8.62
N ILE A 341 -5.84 27.92 -7.67
CA ILE A 341 -5.42 26.85 -6.75
C ILE A 341 -6.18 27.03 -5.44
N THR A 342 -6.79 25.95 -4.98
CA THR A 342 -7.28 25.79 -3.62
C THR A 342 -6.41 24.74 -2.95
N TYR A 343 -5.52 25.18 -2.06
CA TYR A 343 -4.62 24.32 -1.32
C TYR A 343 -5.12 24.12 0.12
N ASN A 344 -5.24 22.86 0.54
CA ASN A 344 -5.52 22.49 1.91
C ASN A 344 -4.34 21.65 2.44
N LEU A 345 -3.88 21.94 3.64
CA LEU A 345 -2.89 21.13 4.34
C LEU A 345 -3.55 20.49 5.56
N ALA A 346 -3.44 19.18 5.72
CA ALA A 346 -3.86 18.47 6.91
C ALA A 346 -2.67 17.77 7.56
N THR A 347 -2.36 18.13 8.82
CA THR A 347 -1.30 17.49 9.59
C THR A 347 -1.87 16.44 10.53
N LEU A 348 -1.42 15.20 10.33
CA LEU A 348 -1.81 14.02 11.09
C LEU A 348 -0.63 13.52 11.90
N SER A 349 -0.82 13.33 13.19
CA SER A 349 0.09 12.55 14.03
C SER A 349 -0.31 11.08 13.97
N VAL A 350 0.65 10.23 13.60
CA VAL A 350 0.47 8.79 13.42
C VAL A 350 1.36 8.04 14.39
N GLU A 351 0.77 7.07 15.09
CA GLU A 351 1.46 6.20 16.03
C GLU A 351 1.00 4.76 15.80
N VAL A 352 1.96 3.84 15.61
CA VAL A 352 1.67 2.41 15.51
C VAL A 352 1.66 1.82 16.92
N VAL A 353 0.60 1.09 17.25
CA VAL A 353 0.38 0.53 18.59
C VAL A 353 0.28 -0.99 18.47
N GLN A 354 1.18 -1.69 19.16
CA GLN A 354 1.24 -3.15 19.21
C GLN A 354 0.27 -3.75 20.22
#